data_AF-A0A8J7FN90-F1
#
_entry.id   AF-A0A8J7FN90-F1
#
_cell.length_a   1.000
_cell.length_b   1.000
_cell.length_c   1.000
_cell.angle_alpha   90.00
_cell.angle_beta   90.00
_cell.angle_gamma   90.00
#
_symmetry.space_group_name_H-M   'P 1'
#
loop_
_entity.id
_entity.type
_entity.pdbx_description
1 polymer ?
#
loop_
_entity_poly.entity_id
_entity_poly.type
_entity_poly.pdbx_seq_one_letter_code
_entity_poly.pdbx_strand_id
1 'polypeptide(L)' 'MSGLNIDVNIDKHLNATLVVECPECGHEITHHLKTLTPDSILPCTCGTRIGLSDQHLRRAQSLHTQSIAR' A
#
# COMPACT_ATOMS: atom_id res chain seq x y z
N MET A 1 -0.16 -13.62 13.21
CA MET A 1 -0.58 -12.27 12.78
C MET A 1 -0.27 -12.13 11.30
N SER A 2 -1.23 -12.45 10.43
CA SER A 2 -1.06 -12.34 8.99
C SER A 2 -1.24 -10.88 8.60
N GLY A 3 -0.16 -10.09 8.70
CA GLY A 3 -0.17 -8.71 8.25
C GLY A 3 -0.21 -8.65 6.72
N LEU A 4 -0.96 -7.70 6.16
CA LEU A 4 -0.92 -7.39 4.73
C LEU A 4 0.52 -7.11 4.30
N ASN A 5 0.93 -7.70 3.17
CA ASN A 5 2.23 -7.42 2.58
C ASN A 5 2.13 -6.05 1.88
N ILE A 6 2.92 -5.09 2.37
CA ILE A 6 2.86 -3.69 1.97
C ILE A 6 4.27 -3.25 1.60
N ASP A 7 4.40 -2.72 0.40
CA ASP A 7 5.61 -2.09 -0.12
C ASP A 7 5.29 -0.66 -0.63
N VAL A 8 6.32 0.15 -0.85
CA VAL A 8 6.18 1.51 -1.37
C VAL A 8 7.22 1.75 -2.46
N ASN A 9 6.71 1.97 -3.67
CA ASN A 9 7.52 2.37 -4.79
C ASN A 9 7.53 3.90 -4.93
N ILE A 10 8.69 4.48 -5.24
CA ILE A 10 8.85 5.92 -5.44
C ILE A 10 9.24 6.15 -6.90
N ASP A 11 8.45 6.96 -7.60
CA ASP A 11 8.77 7.32 -8.98
C ASP A 11 9.86 8.41 -9.06
N LYS A 12 10.33 8.69 -10.27
CA LYS A 12 11.35 9.73 -10.54
C LYS A 12 10.93 11.15 -10.13
N HIS A 13 9.65 11.37 -9.87
CA HIS A 13 9.06 12.64 -9.43
C HIS A 13 8.78 12.66 -7.92
N LEU A 14 9.27 11.67 -7.16
CA LEU A 14 9.03 11.50 -5.73
C LEU A 14 7.56 11.21 -5.38
N ASN A 15 6.76 10.70 -6.32
CA ASN A 15 5.42 10.22 -5.97
C ASN A 15 5.51 8.81 -5.36
N ALA A 16 5.03 8.70 -4.13
CA ALA A 16 4.86 7.43 -3.44
C ALA A 16 3.64 6.66 -3.96
N THR A 17 3.86 5.42 -4.36
CA THR A 17 2.83 4.46 -4.76
C THR A 17 2.87 3.30 -3.79
N LEU A 18 1.77 3.10 -3.08
CA LEU A 18 1.56 1.93 -2.23
C LEU A 18 1.38 0.71 -3.11
N VAL A 19 2.09 -0.37 -2.79
CA VAL A 19 1.90 -1.70 -3.37
C VAL A 19 1.39 -2.62 -2.26
N VAL A 20 0.26 -3.27 -2.48
CA VAL A 20 -0.33 -4.21 -1.52
C VAL A 20 -0.57 -5.54 -2.21
N GLU A 21 -0.04 -6.62 -1.65
CA GLU A 21 -0.32 -7.96 -2.15
C GLU A 21 -1.67 -8.45 -1.63
N CYS A 22 -2.50 -8.96 -2.53
CA CYS A 22 -3.75 -9.58 -2.17
C CYS A 22 -3.49 -10.92 -1.46
N PRO A 23 -3.96 -11.11 -0.22
CA PRO A 23 -3.71 -12.34 0.54
C PRO A 23 -4.44 -13.57 -0.04
N GLU A 24 -5.43 -13.38 -0.92
CA GLU A 24 -6.20 -14.49 -1.50
C GLU A 24 -5.64 -14.97 -2.83
N CYS A 25 -5.25 -14.06 -3.72
CA CYS A 25 -4.79 -14.42 -5.07
C CYS A 25 -3.33 -14.05 -5.36
N GLY A 26 -2.64 -13.41 -4.43
CA GLY A 26 -1.25 -12.96 -4.59
C GLY A 26 -1.06 -11.79 -5.56
N HIS A 27 -2.13 -11.19 -6.09
CA HIS A 27 -2.01 -10.05 -7.00
C HIS A 27 -1.59 -8.78 -6.26
N GLU A 28 -0.64 -8.07 -6.84
CA GLU A 28 -0.25 -6.75 -6.35
C GLU A 28 -1.24 -5.69 -6.82
N ILE A 29 -1.73 -4.91 -5.86
CA ILE A 29 -2.61 -3.76 -6.09
C ILE A 29 -1.81 -2.51 -5.80
N THR A 30 -1.77 -1.59 -6.75
CA THR A 30 -1.01 -0.35 -6.64
C THR A 30 -1.93 0.87 -6.57
N HIS A 31 -1.61 1.80 -5.67
CA HIS A 31 -2.36 3.05 -5.55
C HIS A 31 -1.47 4.18 -5.04
N HIS A 32 -1.69 5.41 -5.50
CA HIS A 32 -0.95 6.56 -4.97
C HIS A 32 -1.17 6.73 -3.48
N LEU A 33 -0.10 6.74 -2.69
CA LEU A 33 -0.18 6.79 -1.23
C LEU A 33 -0.88 8.06 -0.74
N LYS A 34 -0.67 9.18 -1.42
CA LYS A 34 -1.26 10.49 -1.09
C LYS A 34 -2.79 10.56 -1.22
N THR A 35 -3.40 9.63 -1.95
CA THR A 35 -4.86 9.61 -2.16
C THR A 35 -5.57 8.62 -1.25
N LEU A 36 -4.83 7.87 -0.44
CA LEU A 36 -5.39 6.84 0.43
C LEU A 36 -5.75 7.42 1.78
N THR A 37 -6.84 6.91 2.34
CA THR A 37 -7.36 7.23 3.67
C THR A 37 -7.43 5.96 4.51
N PRO A 38 -7.46 6.05 5.85
CA PRO A 38 -7.54 4.87 6.71
C PRO A 38 -8.75 3.97 6.44
N ASP A 39 -9.81 4.47 5.80
CA ASP A 39 -11.02 3.72 5.43
C ASP A 39 -11.04 3.33 3.94
N SER A 40 -9.93 3.55 3.23
CA SER A 40 -9.84 3.19 1.82
C SER A 40 -9.91 1.68 1.63
N ILE A 41 -10.76 1.26 0.70
CA ILE A 41 -10.88 -0.14 0.28
C ILE A 41 -10.20 -0.28 -1.07
N LEU A 42 -9.22 -1.17 -1.16
CA LEU A 42 -8.55 -1.53 -2.40
C LEU A 42 -9.25 -2.76 -3.00
N PRO A 43 -9.97 -2.61 -4.13
CA PRO A 43 -10.57 -3.75 -4.82
C PRO A 43 -9.48 -4.55 -5.54
N CYS A 44 -9.46 -5.86 -5.33
CA CYS A 44 -8.66 -6.78 -6.11
C CYS A 44 -9.47 -7.33 -7.30
N THR A 45 -8.78 -7.68 -8.38
CA THR A 45 -9.39 -8.29 -9.58
C THR A 45 -10.00 -9.67 -9.29
N CYS A 46 -9.55 -10.37 -8.25
CA CYS A 46 -10.16 -11.63 -7.81
C CYS A 46 -11.49 -11.46 -7.08
N GLY A 47 -11.93 -10.23 -6.81
CA GLY A 47 -13.16 -9.91 -6.08
C GLY A 47 -12.96 -9.65 -4.58
N THR A 48 -11.77 -9.91 -4.04
CA THR A 48 -11.41 -9.59 -2.66
C THR A 48 -11.31 -8.09 -2.46
N ARG A 49 -11.82 -7.60 -1.34
CA ARG A 49 -11.73 -6.18 -0.94
C ARG A 49 -10.78 -6.05 0.23
N ILE A 50 -9.70 -5.31 0.05
CA ILE A 50 -8.67 -5.12 1.06
C ILE A 50 -8.92 -3.80 1.76
N GLY A 51 -9.32 -3.85 3.03
CA GLY A 51 -9.40 -2.67 3.86
C GLY A 51 -8.00 -2.21 4.26
N LEU A 52 -7.65 -0.97 3.91
CA LEU A 52 -6.53 -0.31 4.57
C LEU A 52 -6.96 0.09 5.98
N SER A 53 -5.99 0.24 6.86
CA SER A 53 -6.20 0.74 8.21
C SER A 53 -5.16 1.83 8.45
N ASP A 54 -5.36 2.61 9.49
CA ASP A 54 -4.41 3.64 9.87
C ASP A 54 -3.00 3.05 10.17
N GLN A 55 -2.92 1.84 10.70
CA GLN A 55 -1.65 1.13 10.91
C GLN A 55 -0.96 0.81 9.58
N HIS A 56 -1.73 0.39 8.56
CA HIS A 56 -1.19 0.10 7.23
C HIS A 56 -0.63 1.37 6.56
N LEU A 57 -1.33 2.49 6.67
CA LEU A 57 -0.86 3.76 6.12
C LEU A 57 0.36 4.30 6.84
N ARG A 58 0.42 4.20 8.18
CA ARG A 58 1.63 4.58 8.94
C ARG A 58 2.85 3.74 8.54
N ARG A 59 2.67 2.43 8.32
CA ARG A 59 3.74 1.57 7.83
C ARG A 59 4.21 2.00 6.44
N ALA A 60 3.29 2.28 5.52
CA ALA A 60 3.62 2.79 4.19
C ALA A 60 4.36 4.14 4.24
N GLN A 61 3.92 5.08 5.09
CA GLN A 61 4.62 6.34 5.28
C GLN A 61 6.05 6.14 5.83
N SER A 62 6.23 5.22 6.78
CA SER A 62 7.56 4.89 7.29
C SER A 62 8.47 4.32 6.18
N LEU A 63 7.95 3.44 5.31
CA LEU A 63 8.70 2.91 4.17
C LEU A 63 9.07 4.03 3.18
N HIS A 64 8.14 4.93 2.88
CA HIS A 64 8.40 6.11 2.05
C HIS A 64 9.56 6.95 2.59
N THR A 65 9.55 7.28 3.89
CA THR A 65 10.63 8.05 4.51
C THR A 65 11.97 7.32 4.43
N GLN A 66 11.99 6.00 4.64
CA GLN A 66 13.21 5.18 4.55
C GLN A 66 13.78 5.12 3.13
N SER A 67 12.92 5.06 2.11
CA SER A 67 13.34 5.02 0.71
C SER A 67 13.87 6.36 0.19
N ILE A 68 13.49 7.48 0.80
CA ILE A 68 14.04 8.83 0.47
C ILE A 68 15.32 9.13 1.25
N ALA A 69 15.47 8.59 2.46
CA ALA A 69 16.61 8.86 3.33
C ALA A 69 17.91 8.09 2.95
N ARG A 70 17.92 7.41 1.81
CA ARG A 70 18.98 6.51 1.36
C ARG A 70 19.63 7.03 0.08
#